data_AF-A0A932HBN7-F1
#
_entry.id   AF-A0A932HBN7-F1
#
_cell.length_a   1.000
_cell.length_b   1.000
_cell.length_c   1.000
_cell.angle_alpha   90.00
_cell.angle_beta   90.00
_cell.angle_gamma   90.00
#
_symmetry.space_group_name_H-M   'P 1'
#
loop_
_entity.id
_entity.type
_entity.pdbx_description
1 polymer ?
#
loop_
_entity_poly.entity_id
_entity_poly.type
_entity_poly.pdbx_seq_one_letter_code
_entity_poly.pdbx_strand_id
1 'polypeptide(L)'
;MDSRLRGNDTDEKVRSTRKECASTRAAFRGDLVIAAVAAFLVLFLFPAALMTARAADGSLSEEDRKCLNCHSSEGLKKNLANGETLSLHVPGEAFAKSVHGPLGCAGCHANVNLKNHLPAKTKIVTAREYSITGAELCRRCHEDKFKQYEGSIHATLLREGNQAAPVCTDCHSPHSIRPKAARESIAEVPCRKCHETIFKAYAESVHGRARSQPGRNNAPICADCHRAHDVRPASTGEQPKNACLGCHAGALSAHERWLPNTERHLETVSCPACHAPGAQRRVDLRLYDSVAQKRVSEKQGVPQFETRARSVDAQGHGLDAMALRSLLREFNREGTEGRTILRGRLEVRSGVEAHQLADKTRAVGNCDSCHREGADPFQSVTVSIVGHDGRPLRYGAHKEVLTSAISVDSVGGFYAIGGTRIKLLDVLLVLAVLGGAAVPVGHLTLKWLFRRYLKRGGAENASGNRRPQNPPSPGGRPGGGDRG
;
A
#
# COMPACT_ATOMS: atom_id res chain seq x y z
N MET A 1 -5.22 -64.99 8.81
CA MET A 1 -5.81 -66.34 8.77
C MET A 1 -7.02 -66.21 7.84
N ASP A 2 -6.84 -66.31 6.52
CA ASP A 2 -6.88 -67.55 5.70
C ASP A 2 -8.35 -68.08 5.62
N SER A 3 -9.01 -68.44 4.51
CA SER A 3 -8.69 -68.57 3.08
C SER A 3 -10.00 -68.92 2.29
N ARG A 4 -10.10 -68.43 1.03
CA ARG A 4 -10.55 -69.12 -0.23
C ARG A 4 -11.94 -69.83 -0.41
N LEU A 5 -12.64 -69.39 -1.49
CA LEU A 5 -13.09 -70.11 -2.73
C LEU A 5 -14.48 -70.80 -2.91
N ARG A 6 -15.10 -70.46 -4.08
CA ARG A 6 -16.00 -71.21 -5.02
C ARG A 6 -17.45 -71.51 -4.57
N GLY A 7 -18.51 -71.49 -5.39
CA GLY A 7 -18.72 -71.34 -6.84
C GLY A 7 -19.85 -72.29 -7.31
N ASN A 8 -20.75 -71.79 -8.19
CA ASN A 8 -21.80 -72.47 -8.99
C ASN A 8 -23.10 -73.00 -8.34
N ASP A 9 -24.26 -72.43 -8.73
CA ASP A 9 -25.28 -73.18 -9.48
C ASP A 9 -26.38 -72.25 -10.05
N THR A 10 -26.43 -72.14 -11.37
CA THR A 10 -27.46 -71.47 -12.17
C THR A 10 -27.93 -72.47 -13.20
N ASP A 11 -29.20 -72.93 -13.16
CA ASP A 11 -29.95 -73.19 -14.39
C ASP A 11 -31.44 -73.56 -14.25
N GLU A 12 -31.99 -73.82 -13.06
CA GLU A 12 -33.35 -74.38 -13.00
C GLU A 12 -34.49 -73.35 -12.87
N LYS A 13 -34.19 -72.06 -12.65
CA LYS A 13 -35.22 -71.02 -12.39
C LYS A 13 -35.73 -70.25 -13.61
N VAL A 14 -35.23 -70.55 -14.82
CA VAL A 14 -35.46 -69.70 -16.01
C VAL A 14 -36.72 -70.09 -16.81
N ARG A 15 -37.41 -71.20 -16.49
CA ARG A 15 -38.49 -71.72 -17.35
C ARG A 15 -39.93 -71.38 -16.94
N SER A 16 -40.21 -70.95 -15.70
CA SER A 16 -41.61 -70.66 -15.27
C SER A 16 -42.05 -69.20 -15.42
N THR A 17 -41.13 -68.24 -15.59
CA THR A 17 -41.46 -66.80 -15.63
C THR A 17 -41.86 -66.25 -17.01
N ARG A 18 -41.85 -67.09 -18.06
CA ARG A 18 -42.11 -66.64 -19.44
C ARG A 18 -43.59 -66.51 -19.83
N LYS A 19 -44.53 -67.11 -19.09
CA LYS A 19 -45.97 -67.09 -19.47
C LYS A 19 -46.77 -65.94 -18.88
N GLU A 20 -46.37 -65.37 -17.75
CA GLU A 20 -47.11 -64.25 -17.11
C GLU A 20 -46.76 -62.86 -17.67
N CYS A 21 -45.67 -62.75 -18.44
CA CYS A 21 -45.16 -61.45 -18.92
C CYS A 21 -45.79 -60.97 -20.25
N ALA A 22 -46.63 -61.78 -20.89
CA ALA A 22 -47.23 -61.46 -22.19
C ALA A 22 -48.55 -60.67 -22.09
N SER A 23 -49.32 -60.84 -21.01
CA SER A 23 -50.64 -60.21 -20.83
C SER A 23 -50.55 -58.76 -20.32
N THR A 24 -49.55 -58.44 -19.50
CA THR A 24 -49.34 -57.10 -18.90
C THR A 24 -48.67 -56.09 -19.83
N ARG A 25 -48.07 -56.53 -20.95
CA ARG A 25 -47.39 -55.63 -21.91
C ARG A 25 -48.33 -54.92 -22.89
N ALA A 26 -49.57 -55.39 -23.07
CA ALA A 26 -50.51 -54.78 -24.01
C ALA A 26 -51.21 -53.54 -23.41
N ALA A 27 -51.64 -53.61 -22.14
CA ALA A 27 -52.30 -52.49 -21.45
C ALA A 27 -51.33 -51.33 -21.17
N PHE A 28 -50.07 -51.62 -20.78
CA PHE A 28 -49.07 -50.60 -20.45
C PHE A 28 -48.57 -49.77 -21.65
N ARG A 29 -48.80 -50.23 -22.89
CA ARG A 29 -48.38 -49.52 -24.11
C ARG A 29 -49.43 -48.52 -24.60
N GLY A 30 -50.70 -48.70 -24.27
CA GLY A 30 -51.77 -47.74 -24.62
C GLY A 30 -51.66 -46.45 -23.81
N ASP A 31 -51.51 -46.57 -22.50
CA ASP A 31 -51.48 -45.41 -21.58
C ASP A 31 -50.20 -44.58 -21.73
N LEU A 32 -49.06 -45.22 -22.05
CA LEU A 32 -47.80 -44.51 -22.29
C LEU A 32 -47.81 -43.70 -23.59
N VAL A 33 -48.52 -44.18 -24.63
CA VAL A 33 -48.66 -43.47 -25.91
C VAL A 33 -49.63 -42.29 -25.76
N ILE A 34 -50.73 -42.46 -25.02
CA ILE A 34 -51.68 -41.35 -24.75
C ILE A 34 -51.01 -40.28 -23.87
N ALA A 35 -50.25 -40.68 -22.84
CA ALA A 35 -49.48 -39.75 -22.02
C ALA A 35 -48.37 -39.04 -22.81
N ALA A 36 -47.69 -39.75 -23.71
CA ALA A 36 -46.66 -39.15 -24.57
C ALA A 36 -47.24 -38.19 -25.61
N VAL A 37 -48.40 -38.50 -26.19
CA VAL A 37 -49.10 -37.62 -27.15
C VAL A 37 -49.71 -36.41 -26.47
N ALA A 38 -50.27 -36.57 -25.26
CA ALA A 38 -50.74 -35.44 -24.45
C ALA A 38 -49.59 -34.54 -23.98
N ALA A 39 -48.45 -35.11 -23.57
CA ALA A 39 -47.25 -34.34 -23.25
C ALA A 39 -46.69 -33.64 -24.49
N PHE A 40 -46.71 -34.28 -25.66
CA PHE A 40 -46.26 -33.68 -26.92
C PHE A 40 -47.21 -32.56 -27.39
N LEU A 41 -48.52 -32.70 -27.22
CA LEU A 41 -49.50 -31.65 -27.52
C LEU A 41 -49.40 -30.46 -26.56
N VAL A 42 -49.14 -30.69 -25.27
CA VAL A 42 -48.87 -29.60 -24.31
C VAL A 42 -47.53 -28.92 -24.58
N LEU A 43 -46.52 -29.65 -25.10
CA LEU A 43 -45.22 -29.10 -25.46
C LEU A 43 -45.21 -28.37 -26.82
N PHE A 44 -46.08 -28.74 -27.77
CA PHE A 44 -46.11 -28.19 -29.13
C PHE A 44 -47.31 -27.28 -29.46
N LEU A 45 -48.39 -27.27 -28.68
CA LEU A 45 -49.50 -26.30 -28.85
C LEU A 45 -49.38 -25.06 -27.94
N PHE A 46 -48.32 -24.96 -27.14
CA PHE A 46 -48.00 -23.78 -26.33
C PHE A 46 -46.81 -22.89 -26.80
N PRO A 47 -46.34 -22.86 -28.06
CA PRO A 47 -45.36 -21.88 -28.50
C PRO A 47 -46.05 -20.66 -29.15
N ALA A 48 -46.78 -19.88 -28.36
CA ALA A 48 -47.24 -18.55 -28.81
C ALA A 48 -47.43 -17.53 -27.69
N ALA A 49 -47.56 -17.96 -26.43
CA ALA A 49 -47.69 -17.04 -25.28
C ALA A 49 -46.36 -16.80 -24.53
N LEU A 50 -45.30 -17.55 -24.83
CA LEU A 50 -43.93 -17.20 -24.41
C LEU A 50 -43.25 -16.36 -25.50
N MET A 51 -43.96 -15.33 -25.94
CA MET A 51 -43.37 -14.22 -26.68
C MET A 51 -42.29 -13.60 -25.79
N THR A 52 -41.03 -13.78 -26.20
CA THR A 52 -39.92 -12.87 -25.97
C THR A 52 -40.05 -12.01 -24.71
N ALA A 53 -39.55 -12.52 -23.58
CA ALA A 53 -38.90 -11.63 -22.63
C ALA A 53 -37.64 -11.09 -23.33
N ARG A 54 -37.87 -10.18 -24.28
CA ARG A 54 -36.87 -9.24 -24.74
C ARG A 54 -36.41 -8.60 -23.44
N ALA A 55 -35.11 -8.72 -23.11
CA ALA A 55 -34.51 -7.79 -22.16
C ALA A 55 -35.08 -6.43 -22.54
N ALA A 56 -35.82 -5.77 -21.63
CA ALA A 56 -36.49 -4.53 -21.94
C ALA A 56 -35.48 -3.67 -22.69
N ASP A 57 -35.74 -3.46 -23.99
CA ASP A 57 -34.92 -2.54 -24.76
C ASP A 57 -34.87 -1.28 -23.88
N GLY A 58 -33.71 -0.67 -23.71
CA GLY A 58 -33.54 0.54 -22.89
C GLY A 58 -34.30 1.75 -23.45
N SER A 59 -35.45 1.52 -24.10
CA SER A 59 -36.42 2.49 -24.53
C SER A 59 -36.98 3.19 -23.29
N LEU A 60 -36.73 4.49 -23.28
CA LEU A 60 -37.26 5.44 -22.33
C LEU A 60 -38.79 5.36 -22.28
N SER A 61 -39.36 5.56 -21.10
CA SER A 61 -40.82 5.61 -20.92
C SER A 61 -41.43 6.78 -21.69
N GLU A 62 -42.74 6.74 -21.91
CA GLU A 62 -43.44 7.87 -22.53
C GLU A 62 -43.29 9.15 -21.68
N GLU A 63 -43.25 9.00 -20.36
CA GLU A 63 -43.00 10.05 -19.39
C GLU A 63 -41.60 10.66 -19.55
N ASP A 64 -40.57 9.83 -19.69
CA ASP A 64 -39.18 10.28 -19.90
C ASP A 64 -39.04 11.03 -21.23
N ARG A 65 -39.73 10.56 -22.28
CA ARG A 65 -39.77 11.25 -23.58
C ARG A 65 -40.38 12.64 -23.47
N LYS A 66 -41.41 12.83 -22.63
CA LYS A 66 -42.01 14.16 -22.39
C LYS A 66 -40.99 15.13 -21.78
N CYS A 67 -40.13 14.68 -20.87
CA CYS A 67 -39.04 15.50 -20.34
C CYS A 67 -37.99 15.81 -21.42
N LEU A 68 -37.60 14.80 -22.20
CA LEU A 68 -36.57 14.94 -23.22
C LEU A 68 -37.00 15.78 -24.43
N ASN A 69 -38.30 15.92 -24.71
CA ASN A 69 -38.80 16.82 -25.75
C ASN A 69 -38.23 18.25 -25.65
N CYS A 70 -37.92 18.72 -24.44
CA CYS A 70 -37.21 19.98 -24.23
C CYS A 70 -35.75 19.74 -23.81
N HIS A 71 -35.49 18.83 -22.86
CA HIS A 71 -34.17 18.65 -22.27
C HIS A 71 -33.13 18.01 -23.20
N SER A 72 -33.51 17.38 -24.31
CA SER A 72 -32.55 16.91 -25.31
C SER A 72 -32.01 18.03 -26.20
N SER A 73 -32.55 19.24 -26.12
CA SER A 73 -32.10 20.38 -26.93
C SER A 73 -30.67 20.77 -26.55
N GLU A 74 -29.75 20.79 -27.52
CA GLU A 74 -28.40 21.29 -27.30
C GLU A 74 -28.41 22.77 -26.92
N GLY A 75 -27.52 23.16 -26.02
CA GLY A 75 -27.43 24.56 -25.54
C GLY A 75 -28.53 25.00 -24.58
N LEU A 76 -29.48 24.13 -24.22
CA LEU A 76 -30.48 24.42 -23.20
C LEU A 76 -29.80 24.72 -21.86
N LYS A 77 -30.05 25.91 -21.31
CA LYS A 77 -29.40 26.40 -20.10
C LYS A 77 -30.31 27.31 -19.28
N LYS A 78 -29.98 27.47 -18.01
CA LYS A 78 -30.62 28.39 -17.05
C LYS A 78 -29.60 29.39 -16.52
N ASN A 79 -29.95 30.67 -16.51
CA ASN A 79 -29.18 31.69 -15.82
C ASN A 79 -29.39 31.58 -14.31
N LEU A 80 -28.30 31.59 -13.56
CA LEU A 80 -28.28 31.47 -12.10
C LEU A 80 -28.23 32.85 -11.44
N ALA A 81 -28.50 32.89 -10.13
CA ALA A 81 -28.59 34.16 -9.41
C ALA A 81 -27.26 34.92 -9.33
N ASN A 82 -26.13 34.22 -9.42
CA ASN A 82 -24.78 34.79 -9.46
C ASN A 82 -24.30 35.18 -10.88
N GLY A 83 -25.14 35.03 -11.90
CA GLY A 83 -24.77 35.30 -13.30
C GLY A 83 -24.12 34.12 -14.05
N GLU A 84 -23.86 33.00 -13.38
CA GLU A 84 -23.44 31.76 -14.06
C GLU A 84 -24.57 31.17 -14.90
N THR A 85 -24.23 30.24 -15.78
CA THR A 85 -25.21 29.44 -16.52
C THR A 85 -25.10 27.96 -16.16
N LEU A 86 -26.23 27.31 -15.94
CA LEU A 86 -26.34 25.88 -15.71
C LEU A 86 -26.90 25.20 -16.95
N SER A 87 -26.16 24.24 -17.51
CA SER A 87 -26.69 23.39 -18.59
C SER A 87 -27.85 22.55 -18.07
N LEU A 88 -28.94 22.53 -18.82
CA LEU A 88 -30.10 21.67 -18.61
C LEU A 88 -30.19 20.56 -19.68
N HIS A 89 -29.23 20.54 -20.60
CA HIS A 89 -29.18 19.56 -21.68
C HIS A 89 -28.89 18.16 -21.15
N VAL A 90 -29.71 17.20 -21.58
CA VAL A 90 -29.59 15.77 -21.30
C VAL A 90 -29.55 15.00 -22.63
N PRO A 91 -28.43 14.37 -22.99
CA PRO A 91 -28.34 13.58 -24.22
C PRO A 91 -29.19 12.31 -24.08
N GLY A 92 -30.38 12.32 -24.68
CA GLY A 92 -31.40 11.26 -24.49
C GLY A 92 -30.91 9.85 -24.80
N GLU A 93 -30.17 9.68 -25.90
CA GLU A 93 -29.60 8.36 -26.24
C GLU A 93 -28.54 7.88 -25.24
N ALA A 94 -27.71 8.79 -24.74
CA ALA A 94 -26.68 8.45 -23.76
C ALA A 94 -27.30 8.13 -22.39
N PHE A 95 -28.39 8.82 -22.04
CA PHE A 95 -29.17 8.52 -20.84
C PHE A 95 -29.85 7.15 -20.92
N ALA A 96 -30.52 6.86 -22.03
CA ALA A 96 -31.15 5.56 -22.29
C ALA A 96 -30.17 4.39 -22.16
N LYS A 97 -28.92 4.58 -22.60
CA LYS A 97 -27.82 3.59 -22.52
C LYS A 97 -27.06 3.61 -21.19
N SER A 98 -27.39 4.53 -20.28
CA SER A 98 -26.71 4.64 -18.99
C SER A 98 -27.17 3.56 -18.01
N VAL A 99 -26.39 3.33 -16.95
CA VAL A 99 -26.81 2.40 -15.88
C VAL A 99 -28.06 2.87 -15.12
N HIS A 100 -28.42 4.16 -15.26
CA HIS A 100 -29.64 4.73 -14.69
C HIS A 100 -30.78 4.86 -15.70
N GLY A 101 -30.59 4.47 -16.97
CA GLY A 101 -31.65 4.54 -18.00
C GLY A 101 -32.96 3.88 -17.56
N PRO A 102 -32.95 2.66 -16.99
CA PRO A 102 -34.16 2.00 -16.51
C PRO A 102 -34.86 2.68 -15.33
N LEU A 103 -34.19 3.58 -14.61
CA LEU A 103 -34.78 4.30 -13.48
C LEU A 103 -35.73 5.43 -13.94
N GLY A 104 -35.56 5.89 -15.18
CA GLY A 104 -36.27 7.05 -15.72
C GLY A 104 -35.91 8.37 -15.02
N CYS A 105 -36.46 9.47 -15.50
CA CYS A 105 -36.23 10.81 -14.94
C CYS A 105 -36.81 10.91 -13.52
N ALA A 106 -38.01 10.36 -13.31
CA ALA A 106 -38.76 10.48 -12.05
C ALA A 106 -38.08 9.76 -10.88
N GLY A 107 -37.29 8.71 -11.12
CA GLY A 107 -36.60 8.00 -10.02
C GLY A 107 -35.55 8.87 -9.30
N CYS A 108 -34.95 9.85 -9.99
CA CYS A 108 -34.08 10.85 -9.38
C CYS A 108 -34.80 12.18 -9.12
N HIS A 109 -35.69 12.59 -10.03
CA HIS A 109 -36.45 13.84 -9.97
C HIS A 109 -37.88 13.64 -9.44
N ALA A 110 -38.04 12.85 -8.37
CA ALA A 110 -39.36 12.45 -7.84
C ALA A 110 -40.29 13.62 -7.48
N ASN A 111 -39.72 14.79 -7.17
CA ASN A 111 -40.47 15.98 -6.78
C ASN A 111 -40.85 16.88 -7.97
N VAL A 112 -40.55 16.47 -9.22
CA VAL A 112 -40.77 17.26 -10.44
C VAL A 112 -41.55 16.44 -11.47
N ASN A 113 -42.60 17.02 -12.03
CA ASN A 113 -43.44 16.49 -13.10
C ASN A 113 -43.96 17.66 -13.96
N LEU A 114 -44.54 17.41 -15.13
CA LEU A 114 -44.98 18.49 -16.04
C LEU A 114 -45.96 19.50 -15.43
N LYS A 115 -46.74 19.11 -14.40
CA LYS A 115 -47.72 19.99 -13.74
C LYS A 115 -47.08 20.89 -12.68
N ASN A 116 -46.09 20.36 -11.95
CA ASN A 116 -45.38 21.08 -10.88
C ASN A 116 -43.92 21.42 -11.25
N HIS A 117 -43.55 21.26 -12.53
CA HIS A 117 -42.30 21.70 -13.14
C HIS A 117 -42.28 23.23 -13.08
N LEU A 118 -41.99 23.72 -11.88
CA LEU A 118 -42.21 25.11 -11.55
C LEU A 118 -41.27 25.98 -12.38
N PRO A 119 -41.83 27.00 -13.06
CA PRO A 119 -41.07 27.93 -13.86
C PRO A 119 -40.24 28.81 -12.93
N ALA A 120 -38.95 28.96 -13.22
CA ALA A 120 -38.10 30.09 -12.82
C ALA A 120 -37.86 30.40 -11.31
N LYS A 121 -38.70 30.00 -10.34
CA LYS A 121 -38.66 30.52 -8.95
C LYS A 121 -37.73 29.81 -7.97
N THR A 122 -37.31 28.56 -8.22
CA THR A 122 -36.27 27.94 -7.38
C THR A 122 -34.97 28.67 -7.63
N LYS A 123 -34.57 29.49 -6.66
CA LYS A 123 -33.34 30.28 -6.71
C LYS A 123 -32.16 29.32 -6.51
N ILE A 124 -31.61 28.85 -7.63
CA ILE A 124 -30.29 28.23 -7.63
C ILE A 124 -29.28 29.37 -7.59
N VAL A 125 -28.56 29.48 -6.47
CA VAL A 125 -27.61 30.57 -6.26
C VAL A 125 -26.38 30.38 -7.15
N THR A 126 -25.78 29.18 -7.12
CA THR A 126 -24.60 28.80 -7.90
C THR A 126 -24.73 27.39 -8.45
N ALA A 127 -24.03 27.07 -9.55
CA ALA A 127 -24.02 25.71 -10.09
C ALA A 127 -23.37 24.73 -9.09
N ARG A 128 -22.42 25.22 -8.31
CA ARG A 128 -21.67 24.43 -7.34
C ARG A 128 -22.54 23.97 -6.16
N GLU A 129 -23.29 24.89 -5.55
CA GLU A 129 -24.22 24.57 -4.46
C GLU A 129 -25.29 23.56 -4.91
N TYR A 130 -25.77 23.72 -6.15
CA TYR A 130 -26.69 22.78 -6.75
C TYR A 130 -26.07 21.38 -6.90
N SER A 131 -24.81 21.30 -7.34
CA SER A 131 -24.08 20.03 -7.47
C SER A 131 -23.88 19.34 -6.11
N ILE A 132 -23.48 20.09 -5.08
CA ILE A 132 -23.28 19.57 -3.72
C ILE A 132 -24.60 19.04 -3.16
N THR A 133 -25.67 19.83 -3.23
CA THR A 133 -27.00 19.43 -2.74
C THR A 133 -27.54 18.23 -3.51
N GLY A 134 -27.34 18.21 -4.84
CA GLY A 134 -27.77 17.10 -5.70
C GLY A 134 -27.07 15.78 -5.40
N ALA A 135 -25.83 15.81 -4.89
CA ALA A 135 -25.10 14.60 -4.51
C ALA A 135 -25.79 13.79 -3.40
N GLU A 136 -26.59 14.42 -2.53
CA GLU A 136 -27.37 13.73 -1.50
C GLU A 136 -28.42 12.77 -2.09
N LEU A 137 -28.89 13.01 -3.32
CA LEU A 137 -29.81 12.08 -3.99
C LEU A 137 -29.16 10.71 -4.23
N CYS A 138 -27.85 10.69 -4.48
CA CYS A 138 -27.11 9.46 -4.69
C CYS A 138 -27.13 8.55 -3.45
N ARG A 139 -27.18 9.14 -2.24
CA ARG A 139 -27.17 8.41 -0.96
C ARG A 139 -28.35 7.44 -0.82
N ARG A 140 -29.51 7.78 -1.39
CA ARG A 140 -30.75 6.98 -1.28
C ARG A 140 -30.60 5.57 -1.84
N CYS A 141 -29.77 5.41 -2.87
CA CYS A 141 -29.54 4.11 -3.52
C CYS A 141 -28.09 3.62 -3.38
N HIS A 142 -27.13 4.51 -3.13
CA HIS A 142 -25.70 4.21 -3.02
C HIS A 142 -25.16 4.47 -1.61
N GLU A 143 -25.92 4.13 -0.57
CA GLU A 143 -25.59 4.40 0.83
C GLU A 143 -24.17 3.95 1.20
N ASP A 144 -23.78 2.73 0.85
CA ASP A 144 -22.44 2.21 1.18
C ASP A 144 -21.30 3.01 0.52
N LYS A 145 -21.50 3.44 -0.73
CA LYS A 145 -20.49 4.26 -1.43
C LYS A 145 -20.47 5.68 -0.91
N PHE A 146 -21.62 6.19 -0.51
CA PHE A 146 -21.74 7.49 0.14
C PHE A 146 -21.02 7.50 1.49
N LYS A 147 -21.23 6.48 2.34
CA LYS A 147 -20.51 6.30 3.61
C LYS A 147 -18.99 6.23 3.41
N GLN A 148 -18.52 5.53 2.38
CA GLN A 148 -17.10 5.52 2.02
C GLN A 148 -16.62 6.93 1.66
N TYR A 149 -17.37 7.64 0.83
CA TYR A 149 -17.05 9.01 0.42
C TYR A 149 -16.97 9.97 1.60
N GLU A 150 -17.91 9.89 2.54
CA GLU A 150 -17.93 10.73 3.76
C GLU A 150 -16.64 10.61 4.57
N GLY A 151 -16.03 9.42 4.60
CA GLY A 151 -14.75 9.15 5.26
C GLY A 151 -13.50 9.53 4.43
N SER A 152 -13.66 9.94 3.17
CA SER A 152 -12.56 10.26 2.27
C SER A 152 -11.98 11.67 2.48
N ILE A 153 -10.76 11.91 2.00
CA ILE A 153 -10.14 13.24 2.03
C ILE A 153 -10.95 14.28 1.22
N HIS A 154 -11.63 13.86 0.15
CA HIS A 154 -12.46 14.78 -0.64
C HIS A 154 -13.65 15.30 0.18
N ALA A 155 -14.35 14.43 0.91
CA ALA A 155 -15.45 14.88 1.76
C ALA A 155 -14.95 15.69 2.96
N THR A 156 -13.79 15.35 3.54
CA THR A 156 -13.16 16.17 4.58
C THR A 156 -12.90 17.59 4.11
N LEU A 157 -12.23 17.76 2.96
CA LEU A 157 -11.96 19.08 2.40
C LEU A 157 -13.24 19.85 2.09
N LEU A 158 -14.28 19.18 1.60
CA LEU A 158 -15.57 19.81 1.34
C LEU A 158 -16.22 20.35 2.62
N ARG A 159 -16.21 19.57 3.72
CA ARG A 159 -16.72 20.00 5.04
C ARG A 159 -15.92 21.15 5.63
N GLU A 160 -14.63 21.22 5.34
CA GLU A 160 -13.76 22.34 5.71
C GLU A 160 -13.99 23.61 4.85
N GLY A 161 -14.96 23.57 3.92
CA GLY A 161 -15.35 24.72 3.10
C GLY A 161 -14.61 24.81 1.77
N ASN A 162 -13.77 23.84 1.41
CA ASN A 162 -13.12 23.81 0.10
C ASN A 162 -14.13 23.44 -0.99
N GLN A 163 -14.67 24.47 -1.64
CA GLN A 163 -15.64 24.33 -2.73
C GLN A 163 -15.07 23.63 -3.98
N ALA A 164 -13.75 23.46 -4.11
CA ALA A 164 -13.15 22.71 -5.21
C ALA A 164 -13.08 21.19 -4.96
N ALA A 165 -13.38 20.72 -3.74
CA ALA A 165 -13.35 19.29 -3.42
C ALA A 165 -14.50 18.54 -4.13
N PRO A 166 -14.26 17.42 -4.83
CA PRO A 166 -15.27 16.82 -5.70
C PRO A 166 -16.40 16.14 -4.92
N VAL A 167 -17.61 16.18 -5.47
CA VAL A 167 -18.78 15.37 -5.10
C VAL A 167 -19.09 14.33 -6.19
N CYS A 168 -20.14 13.52 -6.00
CA CYS A 168 -20.49 12.40 -6.89
C CYS A 168 -20.57 12.82 -8.37
N THR A 169 -21.21 13.96 -8.64
CA THR A 169 -21.49 14.52 -9.97
C THR A 169 -20.26 15.10 -10.69
N ASP A 170 -19.19 15.42 -9.96
CA ASP A 170 -17.95 15.93 -10.58
C ASP A 170 -17.17 14.81 -11.30
N CYS A 171 -17.27 13.60 -10.74
CA CYS A 171 -16.62 12.39 -11.24
C CYS A 171 -17.54 11.52 -12.12
N HIS A 172 -18.82 11.45 -11.78
CA HIS A 172 -19.81 10.63 -12.47
C HIS A 172 -20.87 11.52 -13.12
N SER A 173 -21.09 11.35 -14.43
CA SER A 173 -22.20 12.05 -15.10
C SER A 173 -23.53 11.40 -14.68
N PRO A 174 -24.44 12.12 -13.99
CA PRO A 174 -25.68 11.52 -13.49
C PRO A 174 -26.60 11.02 -14.63
N HIS A 175 -26.51 11.64 -15.81
CA HIS A 175 -27.36 11.35 -16.96
C HIS A 175 -26.69 10.51 -18.06
N SER A 176 -25.44 10.08 -17.89
CA SER A 176 -24.74 9.26 -18.91
C SER A 176 -23.71 8.32 -18.28
N ILE A 177 -23.92 7.93 -17.02
CA ILE A 177 -23.00 7.06 -16.31
C ILE A 177 -22.98 5.66 -16.96
N ARG A 178 -21.78 5.19 -17.30
CA ARG A 178 -21.54 3.88 -17.89
C ARG A 178 -20.94 2.92 -16.84
N PRO A 179 -21.11 1.60 -16.99
CA PRO A 179 -20.47 0.62 -16.13
C PRO A 179 -18.94 0.79 -16.11
N LYS A 180 -18.28 0.48 -14.99
CA LYS A 180 -16.81 0.57 -14.87
C LYS A 180 -16.09 -0.19 -16.00
N ALA A 181 -16.60 -1.36 -16.37
CA ALA A 181 -16.03 -2.22 -17.41
C ALA A 181 -16.04 -1.58 -18.81
N ALA A 182 -16.94 -0.63 -19.06
CA ALA A 182 -17.06 0.07 -20.35
C ALA A 182 -16.10 1.27 -20.47
N ARG A 183 -15.30 1.58 -19.43
CA ARG A 183 -14.28 2.64 -19.50
C ARG A 183 -13.03 2.13 -20.19
N GLU A 184 -13.00 2.30 -21.51
CA GLU A 184 -11.93 1.78 -22.34
C GLU A 184 -10.72 2.71 -22.35
N SER A 185 -10.94 4.03 -22.42
CA SER A 185 -9.85 4.99 -22.63
C SER A 185 -9.31 5.62 -21.34
N ILE A 186 -7.99 5.81 -21.28
CA ILE A 186 -7.31 6.63 -20.26
C ILE A 186 -7.85 8.06 -20.22
N ALA A 187 -8.40 8.56 -21.34
CA ALA A 187 -8.94 9.91 -21.43
C ALA A 187 -10.19 10.11 -20.56
N GLU A 188 -10.93 9.04 -20.25
CA GLU A 188 -12.19 9.06 -19.49
C GLU A 188 -11.98 9.06 -17.97
N VAL A 189 -10.73 9.05 -17.49
CA VAL A 189 -10.40 9.07 -16.07
C VAL A 189 -10.76 10.44 -15.47
N PRO A 190 -11.75 10.55 -14.55
CA PRO A 190 -12.25 11.84 -14.08
C PRO A 190 -11.23 12.61 -13.24
N CYS A 191 -10.29 11.90 -12.61
CA CYS A 191 -9.28 12.48 -11.72
C CYS A 191 -8.44 13.56 -12.41
N ARG A 192 -8.23 13.47 -13.74
CA ARG A 192 -7.43 14.43 -14.52
C ARG A 192 -7.99 15.84 -14.52
N LYS A 193 -9.31 16.01 -14.29
CA LYS A 193 -9.97 17.34 -14.27
C LYS A 193 -9.39 18.25 -13.19
N CYS A 194 -8.95 17.68 -12.08
CA CYS A 194 -8.36 18.40 -10.95
C CYS A 194 -6.89 18.04 -10.71
N HIS A 195 -6.48 16.81 -11.03
CA HIS A 195 -5.11 16.30 -10.84
C HIS A 195 -4.34 16.18 -12.15
N GLU A 196 -4.39 17.22 -12.98
CA GLU A 196 -3.81 17.20 -14.34
C GLU A 196 -2.32 16.85 -14.35
N THR A 197 -1.52 17.50 -13.49
CA THR A 197 -0.06 17.27 -13.43
C THR A 197 0.28 15.83 -13.06
N ILE A 198 -0.48 15.24 -12.12
CA ILE A 198 -0.32 13.83 -11.74
C ILE A 198 -0.75 12.91 -12.89
N PHE A 199 -1.85 13.24 -13.55
CA PHE A 199 -2.34 12.48 -14.69
C PHE A 199 -1.33 12.45 -15.83
N LYS A 200 -0.66 13.58 -16.15
CA LYS A 200 0.40 13.65 -17.16
C LYS A 200 1.54 12.69 -16.83
N ALA A 201 2.06 12.75 -15.60
CA ALA A 201 3.11 11.83 -15.15
C ALA A 201 2.67 10.36 -15.20
N TYR A 202 1.44 10.06 -14.76
CA TYR A 202 0.88 8.71 -14.84
C TYR A 202 0.73 8.24 -16.30
N ALA A 203 0.23 9.08 -17.21
CA ALA A 203 0.05 8.74 -18.62
C ALA A 203 1.36 8.37 -19.30
N GLU A 204 2.46 9.01 -18.90
CA GLU A 204 3.82 8.72 -19.35
C GLU A 204 4.48 7.53 -18.63
N SER A 205 3.87 7.01 -17.57
CA SER A 205 4.39 5.85 -16.83
C SER A 205 4.24 4.54 -17.61
N VAL A 206 4.85 3.47 -17.11
CA VAL A 206 4.65 2.12 -17.66
C VAL A 206 3.18 1.68 -17.63
N HIS A 207 2.43 2.04 -16.59
CA HIS A 207 1.00 1.72 -16.49
C HIS A 207 0.15 2.58 -17.42
N GLY A 208 0.42 3.89 -17.50
CA GLY A 208 -0.29 4.79 -18.40
C GLY A 208 -0.10 4.42 -19.86
N ARG A 209 1.15 4.17 -20.28
CA ARG A 209 1.46 3.69 -21.64
C ARG A 209 0.77 2.36 -21.95
N ALA A 210 0.74 1.43 -20.99
CA ALA A 210 0.03 0.16 -21.17
C ALA A 210 -1.49 0.37 -21.33
N ARG A 211 -2.08 1.27 -20.54
CA ARG A 211 -3.52 1.60 -20.61
C ARG A 211 -3.92 2.29 -21.91
N SER A 212 -3.00 3.05 -22.52
CA SER A 212 -3.23 3.72 -23.81
C SER A 212 -3.17 2.79 -25.02
N GLN A 213 -2.73 1.53 -24.85
CA GLN A 213 -2.67 0.57 -25.96
C GLN A 213 -4.03 -0.11 -26.17
N PRO A 214 -4.52 -0.21 -27.42
CA PRO A 214 -5.75 -0.94 -27.74
C PRO A 214 -5.73 -2.36 -27.17
N GLY A 215 -6.83 -2.77 -26.53
CA GLY A 215 -6.98 -4.12 -25.97
C GLY A 215 -6.20 -4.40 -24.68
N ARG A 216 -5.42 -3.44 -24.15
CA ARG A 216 -4.66 -3.59 -22.88
C ARG A 216 -5.32 -2.86 -21.71
N ASN A 217 -6.61 -3.14 -21.51
CA ASN A 217 -7.44 -2.51 -20.49
C ASN A 217 -7.20 -3.07 -19.06
N ASN A 218 -6.18 -3.91 -18.86
CA ASN A 218 -5.84 -4.49 -17.56
C ASN A 218 -4.86 -3.65 -16.75
N ALA A 219 -4.24 -2.63 -17.35
CA ALA A 219 -3.40 -1.70 -16.59
C ALA A 219 -4.26 -0.85 -15.63
N PRO A 220 -3.79 -0.59 -14.40
CA PRO A 220 -4.57 0.08 -13.36
C PRO A 220 -4.73 1.57 -13.66
N ILE A 221 -5.92 2.12 -13.43
CA ILE A 221 -6.15 3.58 -13.40
C ILE A 221 -6.06 4.13 -11.97
N CYS A 222 -6.17 5.45 -11.80
CA CYS A 222 -6.03 6.13 -10.50
C CYS A 222 -6.87 5.48 -9.39
N ALA A 223 -8.12 5.10 -9.70
CA ALA A 223 -9.05 4.51 -8.74
C ALA A 223 -8.67 3.09 -8.29
N ASP A 224 -7.90 2.35 -9.10
CA ASP A 224 -7.48 0.99 -8.76
C ASP A 224 -6.37 1.00 -7.69
N CYS A 225 -5.56 2.07 -7.64
CA CYS A 225 -4.54 2.26 -6.61
C CYS A 225 -5.02 3.12 -5.43
N HIS A 226 -5.85 4.15 -5.68
CA HIS A 226 -6.23 5.16 -4.67
C HIS A 226 -7.66 5.00 -4.11
N ARG A 227 -8.48 4.07 -4.63
CA ARG A 227 -9.87 3.81 -4.21
C ARG A 227 -10.75 5.06 -4.25
N ALA A 228 -11.35 5.38 -5.40
CA ALA A 228 -12.04 6.65 -5.65
C ALA A 228 -13.08 7.11 -4.59
N HIS A 229 -13.87 6.21 -4.00
CA HIS A 229 -14.84 6.57 -2.96
C HIS A 229 -14.28 6.55 -1.54
N ASP A 230 -13.13 5.93 -1.29
CA ASP A 230 -12.48 5.84 0.04
C ASP A 230 -11.04 6.35 -0.09
N VAL A 231 -10.91 7.48 -0.79
CA VAL A 231 -9.60 8.04 -1.10
C VAL A 231 -9.03 8.65 0.17
N ARG A 232 -7.87 8.14 0.57
CA ARG A 232 -7.07 8.70 1.67
C ARG A 232 -6.04 9.68 1.13
N PRO A 233 -5.48 10.56 1.98
CA PRO A 233 -4.39 11.43 1.58
C PRO A 233 -3.20 10.61 1.05
N ALA A 234 -3.02 10.57 -0.27
CA ALA A 234 -2.00 9.73 -0.92
C ALA A 234 -0.58 10.02 -0.42
N SER A 235 -0.35 11.25 0.04
CA SER A 235 0.91 11.72 0.58
C SER A 235 1.30 11.09 1.92
N THR A 236 0.41 10.38 2.64
CA THR A 236 0.77 9.65 3.88
C THR A 236 1.54 8.36 3.59
N GLY A 237 1.44 7.85 2.35
CA GLY A 237 2.19 6.70 1.89
C GLY A 237 1.79 5.35 2.53
N GLU A 238 0.68 5.25 3.25
CA GLU A 238 0.34 4.03 4.01
C GLU A 238 -0.27 2.91 3.15
N GLN A 239 -1.00 3.28 2.09
CA GLN A 239 -1.70 2.36 1.18
C GLN A 239 -0.89 1.78 -0.02
N PRO A 240 0.20 2.40 -0.55
CA PRO A 240 0.80 2.00 -1.82
C PRO A 240 1.30 0.55 -1.89
N LYS A 241 1.87 -0.01 -0.81
CA LYS A 241 2.43 -1.38 -0.84
C LYS A 241 1.35 -2.40 -1.23
N ASN A 242 0.21 -2.37 -0.54
CA ASN A 242 -0.88 -3.31 -0.80
C ASN A 242 -1.52 -3.08 -2.18
N ALA A 243 -1.60 -1.83 -2.63
CA ALA A 243 -2.08 -1.51 -3.98
C ALA A 243 -1.17 -2.13 -5.06
N CYS A 244 0.16 -2.02 -4.91
CA CYS A 244 1.10 -2.65 -5.82
C CYS A 244 0.99 -4.18 -5.80
N LEU A 245 0.97 -4.78 -4.60
CA LEU A 245 0.92 -6.24 -4.43
C LEU A 245 -0.41 -6.86 -4.89
N GLY A 246 -1.50 -6.09 -4.92
CA GLY A 246 -2.80 -6.56 -5.43
C GLY A 246 -2.75 -7.02 -6.90
N CYS A 247 -1.88 -6.43 -7.71
CA CYS A 247 -1.62 -6.89 -9.09
C CYS A 247 -0.27 -7.61 -9.23
N HIS A 248 0.73 -7.23 -8.44
CA HIS A 248 2.08 -7.79 -8.47
C HIS A 248 2.31 -8.81 -7.35
N ALA A 249 1.45 -9.82 -7.23
CA ALA A 249 1.51 -10.79 -6.13
C ALA A 249 2.87 -11.53 -6.03
N GLY A 250 3.53 -11.80 -7.17
CA GLY A 250 4.86 -12.42 -7.22
C GLY A 250 6.03 -11.47 -6.96
N ALA A 251 5.79 -10.19 -6.68
CA ALA A 251 6.86 -9.22 -6.49
C ALA A 251 7.73 -9.55 -5.27
N LEU A 252 7.14 -9.98 -4.15
CA LEU A 252 7.90 -10.24 -2.93
C LEU A 252 8.96 -11.33 -3.15
N SER A 253 8.54 -12.50 -3.64
CA SER A 253 9.46 -13.60 -3.98
C SER A 253 10.45 -13.24 -5.09
N ALA A 254 10.05 -12.38 -6.04
CA ALA A 254 10.97 -11.91 -7.06
C ALA A 254 12.10 -11.05 -6.48
N HIS A 255 11.81 -10.24 -5.45
CA HIS A 255 12.79 -9.39 -4.77
C HIS A 255 13.68 -10.18 -3.81
N GLU A 256 13.16 -11.21 -3.14
CA GLU A 256 13.94 -12.09 -2.24
C GLU A 256 15.19 -12.70 -2.90
N ARG A 257 15.16 -12.88 -4.21
CA ARG A 257 16.30 -13.43 -4.98
C ARG A 257 17.53 -12.53 -5.01
N TRP A 258 17.39 -11.23 -4.76
CA TRP A 258 18.49 -10.27 -4.90
C TRP A 258 18.54 -9.19 -3.82
N LEU A 259 17.43 -8.92 -3.12
CA LEU A 259 17.31 -7.88 -2.12
C LEU A 259 17.44 -8.47 -0.70
N PRO A 260 18.54 -8.22 0.02
CA PRO A 260 18.71 -8.72 1.39
C PRO A 260 17.62 -8.16 2.32
N ASN A 261 17.12 -9.00 3.23
CA ASN A 261 16.06 -8.62 4.19
C ASN A 261 14.85 -7.97 3.49
N THR A 262 14.39 -8.55 2.38
CA THR A 262 13.39 -7.97 1.47
C THR A 262 12.17 -7.40 2.19
N GLU A 263 11.57 -8.14 3.14
CA GLU A 263 10.39 -7.66 3.85
C GLU A 263 10.66 -6.35 4.60
N ARG A 264 11.75 -6.32 5.39
CA ARG A 264 12.16 -5.13 6.13
C ARG A 264 12.53 -3.97 5.20
N HIS A 265 13.15 -4.26 4.07
CA HIS A 265 13.46 -3.25 3.07
C HIS A 265 12.19 -2.60 2.52
N LEU A 266 11.18 -3.40 2.17
CA LEU A 266 9.91 -2.92 1.61
C LEU A 266 8.99 -2.24 2.65
N GLU A 267 9.23 -2.44 3.94
CA GLU A 267 8.59 -1.63 5.00
C GLU A 267 9.14 -0.20 5.06
N THR A 268 10.45 -0.04 4.83
CA THR A 268 11.16 1.22 5.00
C THR A 268 11.41 1.95 3.67
N VAL A 269 11.32 1.28 2.53
CA VAL A 269 11.51 1.89 1.20
C VAL A 269 10.22 1.76 0.39
N SER A 270 9.69 2.90 -0.05
CA SER A 270 8.49 2.90 -0.89
C SER A 270 8.78 2.37 -2.29
N CYS A 271 7.84 1.66 -2.91
CA CYS A 271 8.03 1.11 -4.26
C CYS A 271 8.48 2.18 -5.29
N PRO A 272 7.87 3.39 -5.34
CA PRO A 272 8.32 4.43 -6.26
C PRO A 272 9.77 4.88 -6.04
N ALA A 273 10.33 4.74 -4.83
CA ALA A 273 11.73 5.09 -4.60
C ALA A 273 12.69 4.26 -5.47
N CYS A 274 12.34 3.02 -5.85
CA CYS A 274 13.14 2.22 -6.78
C CYS A 274 12.56 2.19 -8.19
N HIS A 275 11.23 2.27 -8.32
CA HIS A 275 10.54 2.15 -9.60
C HIS A 275 10.36 3.47 -10.37
N ALA A 276 10.71 4.62 -9.78
CA ALA A 276 10.86 5.90 -10.47
C ALA A 276 12.35 6.32 -10.46
N PRO A 277 13.18 5.82 -11.39
CA PRO A 277 14.63 6.00 -11.34
C PRO A 277 15.06 7.48 -11.38
N GLY A 278 14.38 8.30 -12.17
CA GLY A 278 14.63 9.74 -12.28
C GLY A 278 14.07 10.59 -11.14
N ALA A 279 13.36 9.98 -10.18
CA ALA A 279 12.80 10.71 -9.05
C ALA A 279 13.88 11.10 -8.05
N GLN A 280 13.72 12.29 -7.48
CA GLN A 280 14.46 12.66 -6.29
C GLN A 280 13.83 11.98 -5.07
N ARG A 281 14.68 11.63 -4.10
CA ARG A 281 14.29 10.86 -2.91
C ARG A 281 14.52 11.69 -1.65
N ARG A 282 13.80 11.35 -0.60
CA ARG A 282 13.98 11.88 0.75
C ARG A 282 13.80 10.78 1.77
N VAL A 283 14.43 10.95 2.93
CA VAL A 283 14.08 10.22 4.14
C VAL A 283 13.04 11.02 4.90
N ASP A 284 11.84 10.46 5.06
CA ASP A 284 10.79 11.03 5.90
C ASP A 284 10.80 10.35 7.27
N LEU A 285 11.15 11.11 8.31
CA LEU A 285 11.13 10.70 9.71
C LEU A 285 9.74 10.97 10.28
N ARG A 286 8.92 9.91 10.30
CA ARG A 286 7.50 10.03 10.64
C ARG A 286 7.29 9.87 12.14
N LEU A 287 6.59 10.79 12.78
CA LEU A 287 6.18 10.64 14.18
C LEU A 287 5.22 9.45 14.31
N TYR A 288 5.57 8.55 15.23
CA TYR A 288 4.92 7.27 15.41
C TYR A 288 4.78 6.96 16.89
N ASP A 289 3.58 6.58 17.30
CA ASP A 289 3.30 6.10 18.64
C ASP A 289 3.67 4.63 18.73
N SER A 290 4.68 4.33 19.54
CA SER A 290 5.18 2.96 19.72
C SER A 290 4.24 2.06 20.53
N VAL A 291 3.30 2.62 21.30
CA VAL A 291 2.34 1.84 22.08
C VAL A 291 1.10 1.57 21.22
N ALA A 292 0.52 2.62 20.64
CA ALA A 292 -0.66 2.47 19.79
C ALA A 292 -0.37 1.94 18.37
N GLN A 293 0.92 1.75 18.03
CA GLN A 293 1.39 1.25 16.74
C GLN A 293 0.79 2.03 15.54
N LYS A 294 0.66 3.35 15.69
CA LYS A 294 0.06 4.24 14.68
C LYS A 294 0.84 5.53 14.54
N ARG A 295 0.67 6.21 13.40
CA ARG A 295 1.21 7.57 13.25
C ARG A 295 0.54 8.53 14.23
N VAL A 296 1.34 9.46 14.74
CA VAL A 296 0.81 10.57 15.54
C VAL A 296 0.09 11.54 14.60
N SER A 297 -1.07 12.03 15.05
CA SER A 297 -1.88 13.00 14.32
C SER A 297 -2.11 14.26 15.14
N GLU A 298 -2.10 15.42 14.50
CA GLU A 298 -2.55 16.66 15.12
C GLU A 298 -4.06 16.68 15.32
N LYS A 299 -4.49 17.26 16.44
CA LYS A 299 -5.90 17.54 16.71
C LYS A 299 -6.28 18.87 16.05
N GLN A 300 -7.52 18.96 15.57
CA GLN A 300 -8.06 20.18 14.96
C GLN A 300 -7.95 21.37 15.93
N GLY A 301 -7.44 22.51 15.43
CA GLY A 301 -7.31 23.74 16.21
C GLY A 301 -6.09 23.83 17.14
N VAL A 302 -5.20 22.83 17.15
CA VAL A 302 -3.98 22.86 17.98
C VAL A 302 -2.75 22.47 17.14
N PRO A 303 -2.11 23.42 16.42
CA PRO A 303 -0.94 23.17 15.57
C PRO A 303 0.32 22.94 16.42
N GLN A 304 0.30 21.94 17.30
CA GLN A 304 1.37 21.68 18.25
C GLN A 304 2.67 21.35 17.55
N PHE A 305 2.63 20.63 16.43
CA PHE A 305 3.83 20.23 15.72
C PHE A 305 4.50 21.40 15.04
N GLU A 306 3.76 22.17 14.23
CA GLU A 306 4.35 23.27 13.47
C GLU A 306 4.85 24.39 14.39
N THR A 307 4.06 24.76 15.40
CA THR A 307 4.47 25.77 16.39
C THR A 307 5.74 25.34 17.13
N ARG A 308 5.80 24.08 17.61
CA ARG A 308 6.99 23.57 18.31
C ARG A 308 8.19 23.39 17.39
N ALA A 309 7.99 22.91 16.17
CA ALA A 309 9.05 22.76 15.18
C ALA A 309 9.69 24.12 14.86
N ARG A 310 8.88 25.16 14.63
CA ARG A 310 9.35 26.53 14.40
C ARG A 310 10.01 27.13 15.64
N SER A 311 9.54 26.82 16.85
CA SER A 311 10.17 27.34 18.07
C SER A 311 11.56 26.76 18.31
N VAL A 312 11.79 25.50 17.95
CA VAL A 312 13.11 24.86 18.08
C VAL A 312 14.02 25.12 16.87
N ASP A 313 13.46 25.50 15.72
CA ASP A 313 14.19 25.96 14.52
C ASP A 313 13.87 27.44 14.22
N ALA A 314 14.22 28.31 15.17
CA ALA A 314 13.94 29.75 15.07
C ALA A 314 14.63 30.43 13.87
N GLN A 315 15.68 29.83 13.32
CA GLN A 315 16.44 30.35 12.17
C GLN A 315 15.89 29.85 10.82
N GLY A 316 14.98 28.88 10.82
CA GLY A 316 14.39 28.32 9.60
C GLY A 316 15.37 27.51 8.74
N HIS A 317 16.45 27.01 9.34
CA HIS A 317 17.47 26.23 8.63
C HIS A 317 17.15 24.73 8.62
N GLY A 318 16.03 24.31 9.21
CA GLY A 318 15.66 22.92 9.41
C GLY A 318 16.13 22.38 10.76
N LEU A 319 15.48 21.31 11.21
CA LEU A 319 15.75 20.66 12.49
C LEU A 319 17.12 19.97 12.47
N ASP A 320 18.05 20.46 13.29
CA ASP A 320 19.26 19.74 13.64
C ASP A 320 18.99 18.63 14.68
N ALA A 321 20.02 17.88 15.07
CA ALA A 321 19.87 16.75 15.99
C ALA A 321 19.42 17.15 17.40
N MET A 322 19.79 18.35 17.87
CA MET A 322 19.41 18.84 19.20
C MET A 322 17.99 19.37 19.20
N ALA A 323 17.61 20.17 18.19
CA ALA A 323 16.27 20.66 17.97
C ALA A 323 15.27 19.49 17.83
N LEU A 324 15.63 18.46 17.06
CA LEU A 324 14.81 17.26 16.91
C LEU A 324 14.61 16.52 18.23
N ARG A 325 15.66 16.37 19.05
CA ARG A 325 15.54 15.73 20.37
C ARG A 325 14.67 16.56 21.32
N SER A 326 14.78 17.89 21.29
CA SER A 326 13.91 18.78 22.07
C SER A 326 12.46 18.64 21.67
N LEU A 327 12.16 18.67 20.36
CA LEU A 327 10.82 18.46 19.84
C LEU A 327 10.21 17.15 20.34
N LEU A 328 10.95 16.04 20.24
CA LEU A 328 10.46 14.74 20.72
C LEU A 328 10.27 14.66 22.23
N ARG A 329 11.12 15.32 23.02
CA ARG A 329 10.92 15.42 24.47
C ARG A 329 9.63 16.15 24.81
N GLU A 330 9.28 17.20 24.07
CA GLU A 330 8.03 17.92 24.26
C GLU A 330 6.80 17.08 23.88
N PHE A 331 6.90 16.24 22.85
CA PHE A 331 5.84 15.28 22.51
C PHE A 331 5.66 14.16 23.54
N ASN A 332 6.74 13.82 24.25
CA ASN A 332 6.76 12.78 25.29
C ASN A 332 6.64 13.34 26.72
N ARG A 333 6.38 14.65 26.89
CA ARG A 333 6.12 15.25 28.21
C ARG A 333 4.69 14.94 28.66
N GLU A 334 4.56 14.71 29.96
CA GLU A 334 3.39 14.22 30.72
C GLU A 334 2.01 14.50 30.09
N GLY A 335 1.27 13.42 29.79
CA GLY A 335 -0.14 13.46 29.37
C GLY A 335 -0.47 12.81 28.02
N THR A 336 0.52 12.35 27.26
CA THR A 336 0.31 11.55 26.04
C THR A 336 0.39 10.05 26.38
N GLU A 337 -0.72 9.34 26.25
CA GLU A 337 -0.73 7.87 26.28
C GLU A 337 0.15 7.35 25.13
N GLY A 338 1.40 7.02 25.42
CA GLY A 338 2.33 6.41 24.45
C GLY A 338 3.69 7.09 24.35
N ARG A 339 4.70 6.32 23.96
CA ARG A 339 6.05 6.83 23.65
C ARG A 339 6.14 7.14 22.16
N THR A 340 6.24 8.42 21.82
CA THR A 340 6.44 8.90 20.45
C THR A 340 7.89 8.69 20.03
N ILE A 341 8.08 7.98 18.92
CA ILE A 341 9.35 7.74 18.24
C ILE A 341 9.27 8.25 16.79
N LEU A 342 10.40 8.29 16.10
CA LEU A 342 10.47 8.57 14.66
C LEU A 342 10.68 7.28 13.90
N ARG A 343 9.82 6.99 12.92
CA ARG A 343 10.00 5.86 11.99
C ARG A 343 10.38 6.39 10.61
N GLY A 344 11.65 6.18 10.25
CA GLY A 344 12.18 6.60 8.95
C GLY A 344 11.57 5.80 7.80
N ARG A 345 11.36 6.47 6.66
CA ARG A 345 10.98 5.83 5.40
C ARG A 345 11.57 6.57 4.22
N LEU A 346 12.08 5.84 3.24
CA LEU A 346 12.56 6.39 1.99
C LEU A 346 11.40 6.54 0.99
N GLU A 347 11.16 7.78 0.58
CA GLU A 347 10.09 8.15 -0.34
C GLU A 347 10.61 9.05 -1.45
N VAL A 348 9.85 9.16 -2.54
CA VAL A 348 10.08 10.19 -3.55
C VAL A 348 9.60 11.56 -3.03
N ARG A 349 10.16 12.65 -3.56
CA ARG A 349 9.89 14.00 -3.04
C ARG A 349 8.47 14.48 -3.36
N SER A 350 7.86 14.04 -4.45
CA SER A 350 6.55 14.52 -4.87
C SER A 350 5.60 13.42 -5.32
N GLY A 351 4.30 13.73 -5.31
CA GLY A 351 3.29 12.87 -5.91
C GLY A 351 3.50 12.68 -7.41
N VAL A 352 4.02 13.69 -8.13
CA VAL A 352 4.29 13.60 -9.56
C VAL A 352 5.35 12.54 -9.83
N GLU A 353 6.48 12.61 -9.13
CA GLU A 353 7.56 11.61 -9.22
C GLU A 353 7.09 10.21 -8.83
N ALA A 354 6.17 10.10 -7.86
CA ALA A 354 5.58 8.80 -7.48
C ALA A 354 4.82 8.13 -8.62
N HIS A 355 4.35 8.91 -9.59
CA HIS A 355 3.63 8.43 -10.77
C HIS A 355 4.52 8.27 -12.01
N GLN A 356 5.81 8.64 -11.96
CA GLN A 356 6.78 8.44 -13.05
C GLN A 356 7.39 7.04 -13.05
N LEU A 357 6.53 6.03 -12.90
CA LEU A 357 6.95 4.63 -12.79
C LEU A 357 7.53 4.12 -14.12
N ALA A 358 8.74 3.58 -14.06
CA ALA A 358 9.44 3.00 -15.19
C ALA A 358 9.20 1.48 -15.29
N ASP A 359 9.55 0.92 -16.45
CA ASP A 359 9.62 -0.52 -16.62
C ASP A 359 10.72 -1.14 -15.73
N LYS A 360 10.59 -2.44 -15.40
CA LYS A 360 11.52 -3.17 -14.53
C LYS A 360 12.99 -3.05 -14.96
N THR A 361 13.25 -2.93 -16.26
CA THR A 361 14.60 -2.81 -16.84
C THR A 361 15.31 -1.52 -16.44
N ARG A 362 14.55 -0.49 -16.06
CA ARG A 362 15.06 0.82 -15.63
C ARG A 362 14.92 1.06 -14.13
N ALA A 363 14.32 0.12 -13.38
CA ALA A 363 14.20 0.24 -11.94
C ALA A 363 15.57 0.17 -11.27
N VAL A 364 15.72 0.87 -10.14
CA VAL A 364 16.96 0.85 -9.36
C VAL A 364 17.11 -0.52 -8.69
N GLY A 365 18.07 -1.31 -9.17
CA GLY A 365 18.44 -2.61 -8.61
C GLY A 365 19.87 -2.67 -8.03
N ASN A 366 20.67 -1.62 -8.19
CA ASN A 366 22.01 -1.55 -7.60
C ASN A 366 21.94 -1.04 -6.14
N CYS A 367 22.51 -1.80 -5.21
CA CYS A 367 22.60 -1.44 -3.80
C CYS A 367 23.39 -0.14 -3.58
N ASP A 368 24.42 0.14 -4.38
CA ASP A 368 25.30 1.29 -4.21
C ASP A 368 24.57 2.62 -4.35
N SER A 369 23.48 2.67 -5.12
CA SER A 369 22.66 3.88 -5.29
C SER A 369 22.09 4.41 -3.96
N CYS A 370 21.97 3.54 -2.95
CA CYS A 370 21.50 3.89 -1.62
C CYS A 370 22.57 3.67 -0.55
N HIS A 371 23.40 2.62 -0.67
CA HIS A 371 24.32 2.22 0.39
C HIS A 371 25.70 2.88 0.33
N ARG A 372 26.05 3.59 -0.75
CA ARG A 372 27.30 4.36 -0.80
C ARG A 372 27.30 5.55 0.18
N GLU A 373 28.49 5.97 0.59
CA GLU A 373 28.66 7.22 1.33
C GLU A 373 28.21 8.41 0.47
N GLY A 374 27.54 9.38 1.09
CA GLY A 374 27.00 10.54 0.37
C GLY A 374 25.89 10.22 -0.63
N ALA A 375 25.26 9.04 -0.58
CA ALA A 375 24.16 8.69 -1.47
C ALA A 375 23.03 9.74 -1.43
N ASP A 376 22.57 10.14 -2.61
CA ASP A 376 21.53 11.15 -2.84
C ASP A 376 20.26 10.96 -2.00
N PRO A 377 19.74 9.72 -1.81
CA PRO A 377 18.49 9.53 -1.05
C PRO A 377 18.55 9.99 0.40
N PHE A 378 19.76 10.11 0.98
CA PHE A 378 20.00 10.48 2.37
C PHE A 378 20.42 11.95 2.53
N GLN A 379 20.48 12.72 1.43
CA GLN A 379 20.82 14.15 1.48
C GLN A 379 19.61 15.03 1.79
N SER A 380 18.39 14.54 1.59
CA SER A 380 17.15 15.24 1.90
C SER A 380 16.40 14.51 3.01
N VAL A 381 16.20 15.20 4.13
CA VAL A 381 15.51 14.65 5.30
C VAL A 381 14.36 15.56 5.71
N THR A 382 13.22 14.96 6.02
CA THR A 382 12.06 15.66 6.59
C THR A 382 11.60 14.97 7.85
N VAL A 383 10.95 15.71 8.74
CA VAL A 383 10.21 15.19 9.88
C VAL A 383 8.73 15.44 9.63
N SER A 384 7.87 14.44 9.85
CA SER A 384 6.45 14.59 9.54
C SER A 384 5.47 14.00 10.54
N ILE A 385 4.36 14.71 10.72
CA ILE A 385 3.18 14.29 11.47
C ILE A 385 1.97 14.24 10.53
N VAL A 386 0.92 13.48 10.90
CA VAL A 386 -0.36 13.55 10.19
C VAL A 386 -1.11 14.80 10.67
N GLY A 387 -1.44 15.73 9.77
CA GLY A 387 -2.26 16.89 10.09
C GLY A 387 -3.70 16.49 10.42
N HIS A 388 -4.47 17.43 10.97
CA HIS A 388 -5.88 17.22 11.33
C HIS A 388 -6.77 16.81 10.13
N ASP A 389 -6.44 17.31 8.94
CA ASP A 389 -7.07 16.97 7.66
C ASP A 389 -6.55 15.64 7.07
N GLY A 390 -5.67 14.93 7.79
CA GLY A 390 -5.03 13.69 7.37
C GLY A 390 -3.85 13.86 6.42
N ARG A 391 -3.55 15.07 5.94
CA ARG A 391 -2.38 15.33 5.10
C ARG A 391 -1.12 15.43 5.98
N PRO A 392 0.02 14.88 5.56
CA PRO A 392 1.26 14.99 6.32
C PRO A 392 1.77 16.44 6.33
N LEU A 393 2.00 16.96 7.52
CA LEU A 393 2.76 18.19 7.73
C LEU A 393 4.24 17.81 7.78
N ARG A 394 5.06 18.44 6.94
CA ARG A 394 6.48 18.13 6.81
C ARG A 394 7.32 19.35 7.19
N TYR A 395 8.38 19.09 7.93
CA TYR A 395 9.37 20.10 8.31
C TYR A 395 10.76 19.62 7.88
N GLY A 396 11.61 20.53 7.40
CA GLY A 396 12.97 20.18 6.94
C GLY A 396 13.86 19.76 8.11
N ALA A 397 14.76 18.80 7.88
CA ALA A 397 15.76 18.40 8.86
C ALA A 397 17.14 18.25 8.21
N HIS A 398 18.18 18.45 9.01
CA HIS A 398 19.56 18.29 8.59
C HIS A 398 19.85 16.81 8.35
N LYS A 399 20.68 16.45 7.37
CA LYS A 399 20.96 15.03 7.06
C LYS A 399 21.71 14.33 8.21
N GLU A 400 22.45 15.10 9.00
CA GLU A 400 23.25 14.68 10.15
C GLU A 400 22.38 14.08 11.26
N VAL A 401 21.06 14.36 11.27
CA VAL A 401 20.11 13.74 12.22
C VAL A 401 19.99 12.23 12.01
N LEU A 402 20.32 11.71 10.82
CA LEU A 402 20.30 10.28 10.52
C LEU A 402 21.51 9.53 11.08
N THR A 403 22.54 10.23 11.54
CA THR A 403 23.80 9.64 12.04
C THR A 403 24.20 10.14 13.41
N SER A 404 23.44 11.07 13.99
CA SER A 404 23.75 11.65 15.29
C SER A 404 23.38 10.70 16.43
N ALA A 405 24.35 10.42 17.32
CA ALA A 405 24.13 9.61 18.53
C ALA A 405 23.02 10.17 19.43
N ILE A 406 22.72 11.47 19.31
CA ILE A 406 21.71 12.17 20.11
C ILE A 406 20.27 11.85 19.64
N SER A 407 20.10 11.52 18.35
CA SER A 407 18.80 11.21 17.73
C SER A 407 18.56 9.72 17.51
N VAL A 408 19.59 8.87 17.65
CA VAL A 408 19.52 7.43 17.37
C VAL A 408 18.50 6.69 18.25
N ASP A 409 18.45 6.97 19.56
CA ASP A 409 17.46 6.37 20.48
C ASP A 409 16.01 6.71 20.13
N SER A 410 15.83 7.78 19.35
CA SER A 410 14.54 8.32 18.95
C SER A 410 14.13 7.91 17.54
N VAL A 411 15.07 7.49 16.69
CA VAL A 411 14.83 7.12 15.29
C VAL A 411 14.83 5.59 15.16
N GLY A 412 13.64 4.99 15.13
CA GLY A 412 13.43 3.56 14.93
C GLY A 412 13.19 3.19 13.46
N GLY A 413 13.37 1.90 13.13
CA GLY A 413 12.98 1.32 11.84
C GLY A 413 13.89 1.59 10.64
N PHE A 414 14.85 2.52 10.76
CA PHE A 414 15.74 2.91 9.65
C PHE A 414 17.14 2.27 9.73
N TYR A 415 17.67 2.02 10.93
CA TYR A 415 19.03 1.49 11.15
C TYR A 415 19.18 -0.02 10.93
N ALA A 416 18.11 -0.73 10.58
CA ALA A 416 18.13 -2.19 10.37
C ALA A 416 18.66 -2.61 8.99
N ILE A 417 19.05 -1.66 8.12
CA ILE A 417 19.52 -1.96 6.77
C ILE A 417 21.02 -1.67 6.66
N GLY A 418 21.84 -2.55 7.23
CA GLY A 418 23.19 -2.83 6.71
C GLY A 418 24.31 -1.83 7.01
N GLY A 419 24.27 -1.13 8.14
CA GLY A 419 25.45 -0.42 8.66
C GLY A 419 25.06 0.77 9.53
N THR A 420 25.51 0.78 10.78
CA THR A 420 25.51 2.01 11.57
C THR A 420 26.45 2.98 10.89
N ARG A 421 25.93 3.96 10.13
CA ARG A 421 26.74 5.07 9.59
C ARG A 421 27.26 6.02 10.68
N ILE A 422 27.33 5.53 11.92
CA ILE A 422 27.67 6.27 13.11
C ILE A 422 29.14 5.96 13.37
N LYS A 423 30.03 6.83 12.87
CA LYS A 423 31.48 6.68 13.04
C LYS A 423 31.89 6.49 14.51
N LEU A 424 31.11 7.03 15.45
CA LEU A 424 31.32 6.82 16.88
C LEU A 424 31.19 5.35 17.29
N LEU A 425 30.19 4.60 16.78
CA LEU A 425 30.04 3.19 17.12
C LEU A 425 31.16 2.35 16.51
N ASP A 426 31.63 2.70 15.30
CA ASP A 426 32.78 2.05 14.69
C ASP A 426 34.05 2.28 15.53
N VAL A 427 34.27 3.52 15.99
CA VAL A 427 35.39 3.86 16.89
C VAL A 427 35.27 3.14 18.23
N LEU A 428 34.08 3.09 18.84
CA LEU A 428 33.85 2.38 20.09
C LEU A 428 34.06 0.87 19.93
N LEU A 429 33.66 0.28 18.81
CA LEU A 429 33.92 -1.12 18.50
C LEU A 429 35.43 -1.37 18.36
N VAL A 430 36.15 -0.51 17.63
CA VAL A 430 37.61 -0.60 17.51
C VAL A 430 38.27 -0.47 18.89
N LEU A 431 37.86 0.49 19.72
CA LEU A 431 38.37 0.65 21.08
C LEU A 431 38.06 -0.57 21.96
N ALA A 432 36.87 -1.16 21.84
CA ALA A 432 36.51 -2.37 22.58
C ALA A 432 37.37 -3.57 22.15
N VAL A 433 37.62 -3.73 20.84
CA VAL A 433 38.52 -4.77 20.31
C VAL A 433 39.95 -4.55 20.78
N LEU A 434 40.46 -3.33 20.71
CA LEU A 434 41.81 -2.99 21.18
C LEU A 434 41.94 -3.19 22.70
N GLY A 435 40.95 -2.76 23.49
CA GLY A 435 40.93 -2.99 24.93
C GLY A 435 40.86 -4.47 25.29
N GLY A 436 40.03 -5.24 24.57
CA GLY A 436 39.94 -6.69 24.72
C GLY A 436 41.24 -7.41 24.36
N ALA A 437 41.96 -6.96 23.32
CA ALA A 437 43.25 -7.51 22.92
C ALA A 437 44.42 -7.09 23.84
N ALA A 438 44.34 -5.91 24.46
CA ALA A 438 45.38 -5.41 25.36
C ALA A 438 45.56 -6.29 26.61
N VAL A 439 44.49 -6.89 27.13
CA VAL A 439 44.54 -7.77 28.32
C VAL A 439 45.40 -9.03 28.08
N PRO A 440 45.13 -9.89 27.06
CA PRO A 440 45.96 -11.07 26.81
C PRO A 440 47.38 -10.70 26.37
N VAL A 441 47.55 -9.65 25.55
CA VAL A 441 48.89 -9.18 25.15
C VAL A 441 49.70 -8.72 26.37
N GLY A 442 49.09 -7.90 27.22
CA GLY A 442 49.69 -7.44 28.48
C GLY A 442 50.07 -8.61 29.38
N HIS A 443 49.15 -9.57 29.59
CA HIS A 443 49.40 -10.75 30.42
C HIS A 443 50.57 -11.60 29.88
N LEU A 444 50.62 -11.86 28.58
CA LEU A 444 51.70 -12.61 27.95
C LEU A 444 53.05 -11.87 28.04
N THR A 445 53.03 -10.55 27.87
CA THR A 445 54.23 -9.70 27.94
C THR A 445 54.79 -9.66 29.36
N LEU A 446 53.92 -9.52 30.37
CA LEU A 446 54.31 -9.54 31.79
C LEU A 446 54.89 -10.91 32.19
N LYS A 447 54.25 -12.00 31.74
CA LYS A 447 54.74 -13.37 31.96
C LYS A 447 56.10 -13.60 31.32
N TRP A 448 56.33 -13.06 30.13
CA TRP A 448 57.64 -13.13 29.45
C TRP A 448 58.71 -12.31 30.20
N LEU A 449 58.39 -11.09 30.65
CA LEU A 449 59.29 -10.25 31.44
C LEU A 449 59.65 -10.90 32.78
N PHE A 450 58.68 -11.44 33.51
CA PHE A 450 58.92 -12.16 34.77
C PHE A 450 59.83 -13.37 34.57
N ARG A 451 59.59 -14.18 33.53
CA ARG A 451 60.47 -15.31 33.18
C ARG A 451 61.90 -14.85 32.88
N ARG A 452 62.07 -13.71 32.21
CA ARG A 452 63.39 -13.15 31.88
C ARG A 452 64.11 -12.58 33.11
N TYR A 453 63.37 -11.93 34.01
CA TYR A 453 63.90 -11.42 35.28
C TYR A 453 64.37 -12.55 36.19
N LEU A 454 63.55 -13.61 36.37
CA LEU A 454 63.91 -14.79 37.16
C LEU A 454 65.14 -15.51 36.59
N LYS A 455 65.30 -15.58 35.26
CA LYS A 455 66.52 -16.12 34.63
C LYS A 455 67.77 -15.27 34.90
N ARG A 456 67.64 -13.95 35.01
CA ARG A 456 68.77 -13.05 35.33
C ARG A 456 69.15 -13.12 36.81
N GLY A 457 68.19 -13.10 37.73
CA GLY A 457 68.46 -13.25 39.17
C GLY A 457 69.02 -14.63 39.54
N GLY A 458 68.64 -15.68 38.81
CA GLY A 458 69.25 -17.02 38.97
C GLY A 458 70.69 -17.12 38.45
N ALA A 459 71.06 -16.30 37.46
CA ALA A 459 72.43 -16.26 36.94
C ALA A 459 73.39 -15.50 37.87
N GLU A 460 72.93 -14.43 38.52
CA GLU A 460 73.72 -13.67 39.50
C GLU A 460 73.96 -14.46 40.80
N ASN A 461 72.96 -15.23 41.27
CA ASN A 461 73.12 -16.09 42.45
C ASN A 461 74.00 -17.33 42.19
N ALA A 462 74.13 -17.79 40.94
CA ALA A 462 75.01 -18.91 40.58
C ALA A 462 76.50 -18.52 40.48
N SER A 463 76.82 -17.22 40.34
CA SER A 463 78.20 -16.72 40.32
C SER A 463 78.82 -16.45 41.69
N GLY A 464 78.02 -16.42 42.77
CA GLY A 464 78.49 -16.06 44.12
C GLY A 464 79.03 -17.21 44.98
N ASN A 465 78.94 -18.47 44.54
CA ASN A 465 79.22 -19.63 45.41
C ASN A 465 80.20 -20.65 44.78
N ARG A 466 81.44 -20.22 44.50
CA ARG A 466 82.57 -21.16 44.28
C ARG A 466 83.64 -20.95 45.36
N ARG A 467 83.67 -21.84 46.36
CA ARG A 467 84.84 -22.04 47.23
C ARG A 467 85.92 -22.82 46.46
N PRO A 468 87.22 -22.51 46.63
CA PRO A 468 88.30 -23.26 45.99
C PRO A 468 88.54 -24.59 46.73
N GLN A 469 88.66 -25.69 45.97
CA GLN A 469 89.10 -27.00 46.48
C GLN A 469 90.62 -27.14 46.26
N ASN A 470 91.32 -27.63 47.28
CA ASN A 470 92.76 -27.91 47.30
C ASN A 470 93.13 -29.13 46.42
N PRO A 471 94.39 -29.23 45.94
CA PRO A 471 94.83 -30.28 45.03
C PRO A 471 95.20 -31.59 45.75
N PRO A 472 95.16 -32.76 45.07
CA PRO A 472 95.51 -34.04 45.68
C PRO A 472 97.02 -34.36 45.58
N SER A 473 97.52 -35.10 46.58
CA SER A 473 98.87 -35.69 46.62
C SER A 473 98.96 -37.02 45.85
N PRO A 474 100.17 -37.46 45.43
CA PRO A 474 100.35 -38.65 44.61
C PRO A 474 100.70 -39.90 45.43
N GLY A 475 100.27 -41.06 44.92
CA GLY A 475 100.97 -42.34 45.14
C GLY A 475 100.11 -43.49 45.66
N GLY A 476 100.18 -44.62 44.96
CA GLY A 476 99.87 -45.95 45.55
C GLY A 476 98.89 -46.83 44.77
N ARG A 477 99.42 -47.63 43.83
CA ARG A 477 98.86 -48.92 43.34
C ARG A 477 98.97 -49.99 44.47
N PRO A 478 98.51 -51.26 44.32
CA PRO A 478 97.49 -51.86 43.42
C PRO A 478 96.60 -52.91 44.15
N GLY A 479 95.75 -53.61 43.38
CA GLY A 479 95.13 -54.91 43.73
C GLY A 479 93.61 -54.82 43.82
N GLY A 480 92.79 -55.62 43.16
CA GLY A 480 92.97 -56.98 42.64
C GLY A 480 91.74 -57.79 43.08
N GLY A 481 91.15 -58.58 42.17
CA GLY A 481 90.05 -59.50 42.47
C GLY A 481 88.66 -58.85 42.32
N ASP A 482 87.86 -59.07 41.28
CA ASP A 482 87.39 -60.31 40.64
C ASP A 482 86.33 -61.07 41.47
N ARG A 483 85.20 -61.30 40.78
CA ARG A 483 84.19 -62.38 40.91
C ARG A 483 82.81 -62.03 41.47
N GLY A 484 81.82 -62.37 40.63
CA GLY A 484 80.41 -62.53 40.96
C GLY A 484 79.54 -62.24 39.77
#